data_AF-A0A7Y4TKY0-F1
#
_entry.id   AF-A0A7Y4TKY0-F1
#
_cell.length_a   1.000
_cell.length_b   1.000
_cell.length_c   1.000
_cell.angle_alpha   90.00
_cell.angle_beta   90.00
_cell.angle_gamma   90.00
#
_symmetry.space_group_name_H-M   'P 1'
#
loop_
_entity.id
_entity.type
_entity.pdbx_description
1 polymer ?
#
loop_
_entity_poly.entity_id
_entity_poly.type
_entity_poly.pdbx_seq_one_letter_code
_entity_poly.pdbx_strand_id
1 'polypeptide(L)'
;YIFAVSRFAHYLKSMMRDKIGSFMSHQDCEKFLNRWISNYVTTDATAGQNIKAKYPLREARVDVAEIPGKPGCYRAVAFLRPHFQLDELSVSLRLVADLPPPAKA
;
A
#
# COMPACT_ATOMS: atom_id res chain seq x y z
N TYR A 1 6.18 -8.89 -1.08
CA TYR A 1 5.15 -8.00 -0.50
C TYR A 1 5.09 -7.94 1.03
N ILE A 2 5.36 -9.03 1.78
CA ILE A 2 5.20 -9.05 3.25
C ILE A 2 6.06 -8.02 4.00
N PHE A 3 7.32 -7.83 3.61
CA PHE A 3 8.22 -6.86 4.24
C PHE A 3 7.74 -5.41 4.10
N ALA A 4 7.14 -5.05 2.97
CA ALA A 4 6.58 -3.72 2.76
C ALA A 4 5.41 -3.46 3.72
N VAL A 5 4.49 -4.43 3.82
CA VAL A 5 3.34 -4.35 4.74
C VAL A 5 3.80 -4.28 6.20
N SER A 6 4.76 -5.11 6.60
CA SER A 6 5.31 -5.11 7.97
C SER A 6 5.91 -3.75 8.35
N ARG A 7 6.59 -3.07 7.42
CA ARG A 7 7.17 -1.74 7.66
C ARG A 7 6.09 -0.68 7.92
N PHE A 8 5.03 -0.68 7.12
CA PHE A 8 3.90 0.23 7.34
C PHE A 8 3.17 -0.07 8.65
N ALA A 9 2.95 -1.34 8.97
CA ALA A 9 2.36 -1.73 10.24
C ALA A 9 3.16 -1.23 11.44
N HIS A 10 4.50 -1.33 11.39
CA HIS A 10 5.38 -0.80 12.42
C HIS A 10 5.25 0.72 12.57
N TYR A 11 5.29 1.47 11.47
CA TYR A 11 5.13 2.92 11.50
C TYR A 11 3.78 3.36 12.06
N LEU A 12 2.69 2.77 11.59
CA LEU A 12 1.34 3.06 12.07
C LEU A 12 1.24 2.79 13.57
N LYS A 13 1.80 1.67 14.05
CA LYS A 13 1.77 1.31 15.47
C LYS A 13 2.57 2.29 16.34
N SER A 14 3.78 2.66 15.93
CA SER A 14 4.63 3.60 16.67
C SER A 14 3.99 4.98 16.73
N MET A 15 3.57 5.51 15.58
CA MET A 15 3.00 6.86 15.47
C MET A 15 1.68 7.02 16.23
N MET A 16 0.82 6.01 16.20
CA MET A 16 -0.45 6.05 16.94
C MET A 16 -0.26 5.81 18.43
N ARG A 17 0.81 5.11 18.84
CA ARG A 17 1.15 4.97 20.27
C ARG A 17 1.48 6.32 20.89
N ASP A 18 2.22 7.17 20.18
CA ASP A 18 2.58 8.51 20.67
C ASP A 18 1.37 9.46 20.76
N LYS A 19 0.28 9.14 20.05
CA LYS A 19 -0.97 9.91 20.07
C LYS A 19 -1.99 9.44 21.09
N ILE A 20 -1.72 8.36 21.83
CA ILE A 20 -2.61 7.89 22.89
C ILE A 20 -2.70 8.98 23.98
N GLY A 21 -3.92 9.34 24.35
CA GLY A 21 -4.19 10.40 25.33
C GLY A 21 -4.37 11.80 24.71
N SER A 22 -4.18 11.96 23.40
CA SER A 22 -4.55 13.20 22.70
C SER A 22 -6.06 13.30 22.46
N PHE A 23 -6.58 14.53 22.42
CA PHE A 23 -7.96 14.80 22.02
C PHE A 23 -8.09 14.67 20.50
N MET A 24 -8.44 13.47 20.03
CA MET A 24 -8.59 13.17 18.61
C MET A 24 -9.86 12.35 18.36
N SER A 25 -10.74 12.83 17.48
CA SER A 25 -11.91 12.07 17.02
C SER A 25 -11.51 10.95 16.06
N HIS A 26 -12.40 9.98 15.81
CA HIS A 26 -12.13 8.94 14.80
C HIS A 26 -11.88 9.55 13.41
N GLN A 27 -12.61 10.61 13.04
CA GLN A 27 -12.47 11.31 11.76
C GLN A 27 -11.12 12.03 11.64
N ASP A 28 -10.65 12.64 12.73
CA ASP A 28 -9.35 13.29 12.75
C ASP A 28 -8.22 12.27 12.66
N CYS A 29 -8.38 11.13 13.33
CA CYS A 29 -7.46 9.99 13.23
C CYS A 29 -7.39 9.46 11.79
N GLU A 30 -8.54 9.26 11.15
CA GLU A 30 -8.62 8.82 9.76
C GLU A 30 -7.93 9.81 8.81
N LYS A 31 -8.24 11.11 8.91
CA LYS A 31 -7.62 12.16 8.09
C LYS A 31 -6.11 12.22 8.30
N PHE A 32 -5.66 12.10 9.55
CA PHE A 32 -4.24 12.12 9.90
C PHE A 32 -3.50 10.93 9.27
N LEU A 33 -4.03 9.71 9.44
CA LEU A 33 -3.41 8.49 8.91
C LEU A 33 -3.40 8.47 7.38
N ASN A 34 -4.49 8.89 6.73
CA ASN A 34 -4.56 8.99 5.27
C ASN A 34 -3.60 10.06 4.72
N ARG A 35 -3.48 11.21 5.39
CA ARG A 35 -2.48 12.23 5.01
C ARG A 35 -1.06 11.69 5.14
N TRP A 36 -0.77 10.95 6.20
CA TRP A 36 0.55 10.36 6.39
C TRP A 36 0.87 9.31 5.31
N ILE A 37 -0.02 8.35 5.07
CA ILE A 37 0.23 7.26 4.12
C ILE A 37 0.31 7.76 2.67
N SER A 38 -0.37 8.85 2.35
CA SER A 38 -0.34 9.48 1.01
C SER A 38 1.07 9.92 0.59
N ASN A 39 1.96 10.21 1.55
CA ASN A 39 3.36 10.55 1.25
C ASN A 39 4.18 9.37 0.69
N TYR A 40 3.61 8.15 0.72
CA TYR A 40 4.23 6.93 0.19
C TYR A 40 3.52 6.41 -1.06
N VAL A 41 2.51 7.14 -1.55
CA VAL A 41 1.76 6.82 -2.75
C VAL A 41 2.26 7.68 -3.90
N THR A 42 2.54 7.07 -5.06
CA THR A 42 2.84 7.84 -6.28
C THR A 42 1.62 7.91 -7.19
N THR A 43 1.32 9.11 -7.67
CA THR A 43 0.26 9.36 -8.66
C THR A 43 0.65 8.85 -10.05
N ASP A 44 1.95 8.81 -10.36
CA ASP A 44 2.46 8.40 -11.66
C ASP A 44 2.70 6.88 -11.73
N ALA A 45 1.93 6.20 -12.60
CA ALA A 45 2.02 4.75 -12.83
C ALA A 45 3.31 4.35 -13.56
N THR A 46 3.78 5.25 -14.40
CA THR A 46 4.89 5.07 -15.33
C THR A 46 6.21 5.54 -14.74
N ALA A 47 6.18 6.06 -13.51
CA ALA A 47 7.35 6.52 -12.80
C ALA A 47 8.47 5.45 -12.82
N GLY A 48 9.69 5.91 -13.04
CA GLY A 48 10.86 5.04 -13.07
C GLY A 48 11.09 4.30 -11.74
N GLN A 49 11.92 3.25 -11.78
CA GLN A 49 12.24 2.39 -10.63
C GLN A 49 12.62 3.20 -9.37
N ASN A 50 13.39 4.27 -9.53
CA ASN A 50 13.84 5.13 -8.42
C ASN A 50 12.69 5.83 -7.69
N ILE A 51 11.65 6.24 -8.42
CA ILE A 51 10.47 6.90 -7.83
C ILE A 51 9.59 5.84 -7.18
N LYS A 52 9.35 4.70 -7.84
CA LYS A 52 8.61 3.56 -7.26
C LYS A 52 9.27 2.98 -6.00
N ALA A 53 10.58 3.06 -5.88
CA ALA A 53 11.29 2.66 -4.67
C ALA A 53 11.07 3.65 -3.52
N LYS A 54 10.97 4.96 -3.80
CA LYS A 54 10.67 6.01 -2.81
C LYS A 54 9.20 6.02 -2.40
N TYR A 55 8.30 5.74 -3.34
CA TYR A 55 6.85 5.66 -3.16
C TYR A 55 6.38 4.23 -3.45
N PRO A 56 6.51 3.31 -2.48
CA PRO A 56 6.30 1.89 -2.73
C PRO A 56 4.83 1.50 -2.96
N LEU A 57 3.88 2.40 -2.70
CA LEU A 57 2.45 2.14 -2.82
C LEU A 57 1.89 2.80 -4.08
N ARG A 58 1.08 2.03 -4.82
CA ARG A 58 0.26 2.53 -5.91
C ARG A 58 -1.01 3.21 -5.39
N GLU A 59 -1.58 2.66 -4.34
CA GLU A 59 -2.81 3.15 -3.70
C GLU A 59 -2.80 2.74 -2.23
N ALA A 60 -3.34 3.58 -1.36
CA ALA A 60 -3.46 3.28 0.05
C ALA A 60 -4.68 4.00 0.65
N ARG A 61 -5.34 3.34 1.60
CA ARG A 61 -6.48 3.89 2.34
C ARG A 61 -6.49 3.34 3.75
N VAL A 62 -6.79 4.18 4.73
CA VAL A 62 -6.98 3.75 6.11
C VAL A 62 -8.39 4.13 6.55
N ASP A 63 -9.17 3.17 7.00
CA ASP A 63 -10.50 3.41 7.54
C ASP A 63 -10.44 3.35 9.06
N VAL A 64 -11.08 4.30 9.75
CA VAL A 64 -11.13 4.33 11.22
C VAL A 64 -12.57 4.38 11.70
N ALA A 65 -12.95 3.40 12.52
CA ALA A 65 -14.26 3.31 13.13
C ALA A 65 -14.17 3.31 14.65
N GLU A 66 -15.21 3.84 15.31
CA GLU A 66 -15.35 3.74 16.76
C GLU A 66 -15.69 2.32 17.18
N ILE A 67 -15.22 1.92 18.36
CA ILE A 67 -15.56 0.62 18.94
C ILE A 67 -16.81 0.82 19.82
N PRO A 68 -17.95 0.21 19.47
CA PRO A 68 -19.17 0.32 20.27
C PRO A 68 -18.92 -0.08 21.73
N GLY A 69 -19.42 0.74 22.66
CA GLY A 69 -19.27 0.50 24.10
C GLY A 69 -17.89 0.85 24.68
N LYS A 70 -16.96 1.41 23.89
CA LYS A 70 -15.65 1.87 24.37
C LYS A 70 -15.31 3.26 23.84
N PRO A 71 -15.80 4.34 24.50
CA PRO A 71 -15.49 5.71 24.11
C PRO A 71 -13.98 5.96 24.05
N GLY A 72 -13.53 6.68 23.03
CA GLY A 72 -12.11 6.97 22.79
C GLY A 72 -11.29 5.77 22.27
N CYS A 73 -11.90 4.60 22.06
CA CYS A 73 -11.25 3.45 21.43
C CYS A 73 -11.68 3.34 19.97
N TYR A 74 -10.69 3.31 19.06
CA TYR A 74 -10.93 3.21 17.63
C TYR A 74 -10.30 1.95 17.04
N ARG A 75 -10.89 1.45 15.97
CA ARG A 75 -10.34 0.38 15.13
C ARG A 75 -9.95 0.97 13.79
N ALA A 76 -8.69 0.76 13.41
CA ALA A 76 -8.19 1.16 12.09
C ALA A 76 -7.97 -0.07 11.20
N VAL A 77 -8.37 0.03 9.93
CA VAL A 77 -8.12 -0.97 8.89
C VAL A 77 -7.36 -0.30 7.75
N ALA A 78 -6.14 -0.75 7.47
CA ALA A 78 -5.30 -0.20 6.40
C ALA A 78 -5.32 -1.11 5.17
N PHE A 79 -5.71 -0.56 4.03
CA PHE A 79 -5.67 -1.17 2.71
C PHE A 79 -4.44 -0.62 1.97
N LEU A 80 -3.50 -1.50 1.63
CA LEU A 80 -2.25 -1.13 0.97
C LEU A 80 -2.13 -1.87 -0.35
N ARG A 81 -1.98 -1.14 -1.46
CA ARG A 81 -1.74 -1.69 -2.79
C ARG A 81 -0.33 -1.31 -3.26
N PRO A 82 0.65 -2.23 -3.16
CA PRO A 82 2.01 -1.98 -3.64
C PRO A 82 2.09 -1.88 -5.18
N HIS A 83 3.22 -1.40 -5.69
CA HIS A 83 3.54 -1.58 -7.11
C HIS A 83 3.72 -3.07 -7.46
N PHE A 84 3.17 -3.48 -8.60
CA PHE A 84 3.47 -4.79 -9.18
C PHE A 84 4.97 -4.87 -9.48
N GLN A 85 5.66 -5.85 -8.90
CA GLN A 85 6.91 -6.35 -9.44
C GLN A 85 6.55 -7.55 -10.32
N LEU A 86 7.18 -7.64 -11.48
CA LEU A 86 7.11 -8.82 -12.32
C LEU A 86 7.78 -9.96 -11.53
N ASP A 87 7.00 -10.84 -10.92
CA ASP A 87 7.53 -11.87 -10.02
C ASP A 87 8.21 -13.01 -10.80
N GLU A 88 7.70 -13.36 -11.98
CA GLU A 88 8.32 -14.36 -12.86
C GLU A 88 7.94 -14.11 -14.33
N LEU A 89 8.93 -14.20 -15.22
CA LEU A 89 8.75 -14.15 -16.68
C LEU A 89 9.45 -15.35 -17.30
N SER A 90 8.66 -16.35 -17.73
CA SER A 90 9.18 -17.44 -18.54
C SER A 90 9.21 -17.01 -20.00
N VAL A 91 10.40 -16.79 -20.56
CA VAL A 91 10.59 -16.49 -21.98
C VAL A 91 11.11 -17.73 -22.67
N SER A 92 10.34 -18.29 -23.62
CA SER A 92 10.84 -19.33 -24.52
C SER A 92 11.18 -18.74 -25.88
N LEU A 93 12.46 -18.72 -26.25
CA LEU A 93 12.89 -18.40 -27.61
C LEU A 93 12.93 -19.69 -28.43
N ARG A 94 12.28 -19.69 -29.59
CA ARG A 94 12.30 -20.80 -30.55
C ARG A 94 12.69 -20.27 -31.90
N LEU A 95 13.76 -20.82 -32.47
CA LEU A 95 14.15 -20.57 -33.85
C LEU A 95 13.39 -21.57 -34.73
N VAL A 96 12.54 -21.06 -35.63
CA VAL A 96 11.70 -21.85 -36.53
C VAL A 96 11.88 -21.35 -37.96
N ALA A 97 11.80 -22.25 -38.93
CA ALA A 97 11.87 -21.89 -40.35
C ALA A 97 10.60 -21.18 -40.85
N ASP A 98 9.45 -21.54 -40.29
CA ASP A 98 8.16 -20.90 -40.52
C ASP A 98 7.50 -20.51 -39.19
N LEU A 99 6.96 -19.29 -39.14
CA LEU A 99 6.35 -18.73 -37.94
C LEU A 99 4.99 -19.40 -37.68
N PRO A 100 4.81 -20.11 -36.54
CA PRO A 100 3.53 -20.73 -36.22
C PRO A 100 2.45 -19.67 -35.95
N PRO A 101 1.17 -20.01 -36.11
CA PRO A 101 0.08 -19.09 -35.80
C PRO A 101 0.16 -18.59 -34.34
N PRO A 102 -0.24 -17.34 -34.09
CA PRO A 102 -0.08 -16.71 -32.78
C PRO A 102 -0.75 -17.55 -31.69
N ALA A 103 -0.07 -17.66 -30.54
CA ALA A 103 -0.62 -18.34 -29.37
C ALA A 103 -1.96 -17.71 -28.98
N LYS A 104 -2.97 -18.54 -28.75
CA LYS A 104 -4.26 -18.06 -28.21
C LYS A 104 -4.03 -17.64 -26.76
N ALA A 105 -4.42 -16.40 -26.45
CA ALA A 105 -4.39 -15.82 -25.12
C ALA A 105 -5.34 -16.55 -24.16
#